data_AF-A0A380K4N5-F1
#
_entry.id   AF-A0A380K4N5-F1
#
_cell.length_a   1.000
_cell.length_b   1.000
_cell.length_c   1.000
_cell.angle_alpha   90.00
_cell.angle_beta   90.00
_cell.angle_gamma   90.00
#
_symmetry.space_group_name_H-M   'P 1'
#
loop_
_entity.id
_entity.type
_entity.pdbx_description
1 polymer ?
#
loop_
_entity_poly.entity_id
_entity_poly.type
_entity_poly.pdbx_seq_one_letter_code
_entity_poly.pdbx_strand_id
1 'polypeptide(L)'
;MEEYKRVENNYLKTLREVADLFAVSDFEVRSLEIYPSFGIKNLGFPLMNDMTIPVDNFLELAKRTLREELWAEFISSDLEVYFGYDYYMYLVFNQQMYKVKAIIEQNNLFWEENTYGYFDEQDYGDG
;
A
#
# COMPACT_ATOMS: atom_id res chain seq x y z
N MET A 1 -10.70 12.72 -15.12
CA MET A 1 -11.14 11.33 -14.86
C MET A 1 -10.14 10.32 -15.43
N GLU A 2 -9.68 10.50 -16.67
CA GLU A 2 -8.61 9.65 -17.26
C GLU A 2 -7.28 9.73 -16.50
N GLU A 3 -6.86 10.94 -16.10
CA GLU A 3 -5.58 11.13 -15.38
C GLU A 3 -5.56 10.44 -14.00
N TYR A 4 -6.68 10.49 -13.27
CA TYR A 4 -6.83 9.78 -11.99
C TYR A 4 -6.67 8.27 -12.17
N LYS A 5 -7.36 7.68 -13.17
CA LYS A 5 -7.23 6.25 -13.47
C LYS A 5 -5.82 5.87 -13.92
N ARG A 6 -5.14 6.77 -14.66
CA ARG A 6 -3.75 6.59 -15.08
C ARG A 6 -2.83 6.50 -13.85
N VAL A 7 -2.95 7.45 -12.92
CA VAL A 7 -2.14 7.47 -11.69
C VAL A 7 -2.45 6.26 -10.80
N GLU A 8 -3.73 5.92 -10.60
CA GLU A 8 -4.15 4.70 -9.88
C GLU A 8 -3.48 3.45 -10.48
N ASN A 9 -3.56 3.27 -11.80
CA ASN A 9 -2.94 2.14 -12.48
C ASN A 9 -1.41 2.11 -12.34
N ASN A 10 -0.75 3.27 -12.33
CA ASN A 10 0.70 3.35 -12.13
C ASN A 10 1.09 2.89 -10.71
N TYR A 11 0.32 3.27 -9.68
CA TYR A 11 0.51 2.78 -8.32
C TYR A 11 0.35 1.26 -8.25
N LEU A 12 -0.76 0.73 -8.80
CA LEU A 12 -1.03 -0.72 -8.77
C LEU A 12 0.03 -1.53 -9.52
N LYS A 13 0.50 -1.01 -10.67
CA LYS A 13 1.57 -1.65 -11.44
C LYS A 13 2.89 -1.64 -10.70
N THR A 14 3.23 -0.53 -10.04
CA THR A 14 4.42 -0.42 -9.18
C THR A 14 4.35 -1.43 -8.04
N LEU A 15 3.22 -1.53 -7.34
CA LEU A 15 3.02 -2.47 -6.25
C LEU A 15 3.18 -3.93 -6.70
N ARG A 16 2.63 -4.29 -7.88
CA ARG A 16 2.84 -5.62 -8.46
C ARG A 16 4.32 -5.89 -8.73
N GLU A 17 4.97 -5.01 -9.48
CA GLU A 17 6.37 -5.20 -9.89
C GLU A 17 7.33 -5.24 -8.70
N VAL A 18 7.04 -4.47 -7.65
CA VAL A 18 7.78 -4.53 -6.38
C VAL A 18 7.49 -5.84 -5.64
N ALA A 19 6.24 -6.28 -5.51
CA ALA A 19 5.93 -7.58 -4.89
C ALA A 19 6.64 -8.74 -5.61
N ASP A 20 6.62 -8.74 -6.94
CA ASP A 20 7.33 -9.72 -7.78
C ASP A 20 8.86 -9.67 -7.56
N LEU A 21 9.43 -8.46 -7.43
CA LEU A 21 10.86 -8.27 -7.17
C LEU A 21 11.32 -8.88 -5.84
N PHE A 22 10.45 -8.86 -4.81
CA PHE A 22 10.72 -9.46 -3.51
C PHE A 22 10.20 -10.90 -3.39
N ALA A 23 9.62 -11.46 -4.46
CA ALA A 23 8.98 -12.77 -4.46
C ALA A 23 7.88 -12.92 -3.39
N VAL A 24 7.18 -11.83 -3.10
CA VAL A 24 6.07 -11.80 -2.13
C VAL A 24 4.79 -12.25 -2.82
N SER A 25 4.21 -13.35 -2.35
CA SER A 25 2.95 -13.90 -2.85
C SER A 25 1.72 -13.42 -2.08
N ASP A 26 1.91 -12.92 -0.87
CA ASP A 26 0.85 -12.64 0.08
C ASP A 26 1.26 -11.59 1.11
N PHE A 27 0.24 -10.93 1.66
CA PHE A 27 0.38 -9.89 2.67
C PHE A 27 -0.58 -10.17 3.82
N GLU A 28 -0.14 -9.94 5.04
CA GLU A 28 -1.02 -9.79 6.18
C GLU A 28 -1.65 -8.39 6.19
N VAL A 29 -2.96 -8.33 6.36
CA VAL A 29 -3.71 -7.08 6.51
C VAL A 29 -3.66 -6.65 7.97
N ARG A 30 -3.17 -5.45 8.24
CA ARG A 30 -3.14 -4.84 9.59
C ARG A 30 -3.88 -3.51 9.60
N SER A 31 -4.27 -3.08 10.80
CA SER A 31 -4.91 -1.80 11.08
C SER A 31 -6.11 -1.50 10.16
N LEU A 32 -6.92 -2.53 9.85
CA LEU A 32 -8.02 -2.41 8.88
C LEU A 32 -9.13 -1.46 9.38
N GLU A 33 -9.41 -0.43 8.58
CA GLU A 33 -10.52 0.50 8.74
C GLU A 33 -11.40 0.50 7.48
N ILE A 34 -12.72 0.33 7.67
CA ILE A 34 -13.68 0.35 6.56
C ILE A 34 -14.53 1.59 6.67
N TYR A 35 -14.52 2.45 5.65
CA TYR A 35 -15.28 3.69 5.71
C TYR A 35 -16.77 3.44 5.47
N PRO A 36 -17.66 3.93 6.37
CA PRO A 36 -19.10 3.63 6.33
C PRO A 36 -19.81 4.09 5.05
N SER A 37 -19.30 5.13 4.40
CA SER A 37 -19.88 5.75 3.20
C SER A 37 -19.82 4.85 1.97
N PHE A 38 -18.81 3.99 1.86
CA PHE A 38 -18.64 3.10 0.72
C PHE A 38 -19.25 1.74 0.98
N GLY A 39 -19.01 1.18 2.17
CA GLY A 39 -19.36 -0.19 2.53
C GLY A 39 -18.63 -1.19 1.62
N ILE A 40 -17.86 -2.10 2.19
CA ILE A 40 -17.16 -3.10 1.39
C ILE A 40 -18.16 -4.18 0.96
N LYS A 41 -18.79 -3.95 -0.20
CA LYS A 41 -19.57 -4.96 -0.91
C LYS A 41 -18.73 -5.47 -2.08
N ASN A 42 -18.89 -6.75 -2.40
CA ASN A 42 -18.35 -7.38 -3.61
C ASN A 42 -16.81 -7.55 -3.67
N LEU A 43 -16.10 -7.70 -2.55
CA LEU A 43 -14.68 -8.12 -2.62
C LEU A 43 -14.51 -9.53 -3.17
N GLY A 44 -15.51 -10.41 -2.99
CA GLY A 44 -15.42 -11.81 -3.39
C GLY A 44 -14.59 -12.69 -2.45
N PHE A 45 -14.06 -12.12 -1.36
CA PHE A 45 -13.32 -12.81 -0.31
C PHE A 45 -13.61 -12.19 1.07
N PRO A 46 -13.44 -12.93 2.18
CA PRO A 46 -13.57 -12.35 3.52
C PRO A 46 -12.43 -11.38 3.80
N LEU A 47 -12.73 -10.23 4.41
CA LEU A 47 -11.72 -9.25 4.80
C LEU A 47 -11.85 -8.97 6.31
N MET A 48 -10.76 -9.20 7.02
CA MET A 48 -10.63 -8.90 8.45
C MET A 48 -9.17 -8.57 8.75
N ASN A 49 -8.95 -7.91 9.88
CA ASN A 49 -7.60 -7.68 10.40
C ASN A 49 -6.89 -9.01 10.66
N ASP A 50 -5.57 -9.02 10.55
CA ASP A 50 -4.67 -10.16 10.79
C ASP A 50 -4.86 -11.33 9.81
N MET A 51 -5.54 -11.08 8.68
CA MET A 51 -5.70 -12.06 7.61
C MET A 51 -4.59 -11.94 6.58
N THR A 52 -4.02 -13.08 6.20
CA THR A 52 -3.14 -13.19 5.04
C THR A 52 -3.95 -13.31 3.75
N ILE A 53 -3.66 -12.44 2.79
CA ILE A 53 -4.32 -12.40 1.48
C ILE A 53 -3.29 -12.51 0.35
N PRO A 54 -3.62 -13.14 -0.78
CA PRO A 54 -2.74 -13.20 -1.94
C PRO A 54 -2.53 -11.82 -2.55
N VAL A 55 -1.42 -11.65 -3.27
CA VAL A 55 -1.04 -10.39 -3.94
C VAL A 55 -2.15 -9.80 -4.82
N ASP A 56 -2.97 -10.64 -5.47
CA ASP A 56 -4.11 -10.18 -6.29
C ASP A 56 -5.19 -9.49 -5.44
N ASN A 57 -5.48 -10.05 -4.28
CA ASN A 57 -6.42 -9.45 -3.33
C ASN A 57 -5.81 -8.19 -2.71
N PHE A 58 -4.51 -8.19 -2.40
CA PHE A 58 -3.80 -7.00 -1.96
C PHE A 58 -3.91 -5.86 -2.97
N LEU A 59 -3.70 -6.09 -4.27
CA LEU A 59 -3.83 -5.05 -5.28
C LEU A 59 -5.26 -4.49 -5.38
N GLU A 60 -6.28 -5.33 -5.21
CA GLU A 60 -7.66 -4.87 -5.14
C GLU A 60 -7.91 -4.01 -3.88
N LEU A 61 -7.33 -4.37 -2.73
CA LEU A 61 -7.44 -3.54 -1.53
C LEU A 61 -6.64 -2.24 -1.64
N ALA A 62 -5.42 -2.26 -2.17
CA ALA A 62 -4.61 -1.07 -2.44
C ALA A 62 -5.37 -0.07 -3.34
N LYS A 63 -6.05 -0.58 -4.37
CA LYS A 63 -6.92 0.22 -5.24
C LYS A 63 -8.06 0.88 -4.47
N ARG A 64 -8.66 0.16 -3.52
CA ARG A 64 -9.73 0.68 -2.66
C ARG A 64 -9.21 1.69 -1.65
N THR A 65 -8.00 1.51 -1.14
CA THR A 65 -7.31 2.50 -0.31
C THR A 65 -7.06 3.80 -1.08
N LEU A 66 -6.57 3.72 -2.32
CA LEU A 66 -6.39 4.88 -3.22
C LEU A 66 -7.71 5.61 -3.58
N ARG A 67 -8.85 4.96 -3.33
CA ARG A 67 -10.20 5.51 -3.54
C ARG A 67 -10.88 5.95 -2.25
N GLU A 68 -10.16 5.88 -1.12
CA GLU A 68 -10.70 6.20 0.21
C GLU A 68 -11.94 5.37 0.55
N GLU A 69 -11.99 4.11 0.13
CA GLU A 69 -13.07 3.18 0.52
C GLU A 69 -12.74 2.43 1.82
N LEU A 70 -11.44 2.25 2.10
CA LEU A 70 -10.88 1.62 3.28
C LEU A 70 -9.48 2.15 3.55
N TRP A 71 -8.95 1.85 4.72
CA TRP A 71 -7.53 2.01 5.04
C TRP A 71 -7.00 0.72 5.66
N ALA A 72 -5.77 0.35 5.35
CA ALA A 72 -5.10 -0.82 5.88
C ALA A 72 -3.59 -0.75 5.60
N GLU A 73 -2.83 -1.45 6.41
CA GLU A 73 -1.40 -1.70 6.23
C GLU A 73 -1.22 -3.12 5.68
N PHE A 74 -0.25 -3.31 4.80
CA PHE A 74 0.01 -4.60 4.16
C PHE A 74 1.42 -5.05 4.46
N ILE A 75 1.55 -6.10 5.25
CA ILE A 75 2.82 -6.53 5.83
C ILE A 75 3.22 -7.89 5.26
N SER A 76 4.46 -8.02 4.79
CA SER A 76 5.11 -9.29 4.47
C SER A 76 6.50 -9.32 5.11
N SER A 77 7.22 -10.44 5.01
CA SER A 77 8.55 -10.57 5.60
C SER A 77 9.59 -9.58 5.07
N ASP A 78 9.48 -9.20 3.80
CA ASP A 78 10.51 -8.45 3.08
C ASP A 78 10.00 -7.14 2.48
N LEU A 79 8.69 -6.88 2.56
CA LEU A 79 8.03 -5.72 1.99
C LEU A 79 6.80 -5.34 2.82
N GLU A 80 6.75 -4.09 3.24
CA GLU A 80 5.58 -3.50 3.87
C GLU A 80 5.10 -2.31 3.04
N VAL A 81 3.79 -2.16 2.97
CA VAL A 81 3.13 -1.09 2.21
C VAL A 81 2.15 -0.37 3.11
N TYR A 82 2.34 0.95 3.22
CA TYR A 82 1.50 1.85 4.00
C TYR A 82 0.96 2.97 3.12
N PHE A 83 -0.22 3.48 3.46
CA PHE A 83 -0.86 4.61 2.77
C PHE A 83 -0.99 5.76 3.76
N GLY A 84 -0.27 6.86 3.52
CA GLY A 84 -0.33 8.06 4.34
C GLY A 84 -1.56 8.91 4.05
N TYR A 85 -1.88 9.80 4.97
CA TYR A 85 -2.94 10.81 4.82
C TYR A 85 -2.52 12.01 3.95
N ASP A 86 -1.24 12.06 3.55
CA ASP A 86 -0.57 13.14 2.83
C ASP A 86 -0.40 12.85 1.33
N TYR A 87 -1.21 11.95 0.77
CA TYR A 87 -1.14 11.47 -0.60
C TYR A 87 0.12 10.65 -0.95
N TYR A 88 0.93 10.26 0.05
CA TYR A 88 2.06 9.36 -0.14
C TYR A 88 1.70 7.90 0.13
N MET A 89 2.34 7.02 -0.63
CA MET A 89 2.42 5.60 -0.34
C MET A 89 3.85 5.29 0.08
N TYR A 90 4.00 4.57 1.19
CA TYR A 90 5.30 4.23 1.76
C TYR A 90 5.59 2.76 1.49
N LEU A 91 6.81 2.49 1.04
CA LEU A 91 7.35 1.15 0.89
C LEU A 91 8.48 0.99 1.88
N VAL A 92 8.37 0.01 2.79
CA VAL A 92 9.44 -0.33 3.74
C VAL A 92 10.03 -1.67 3.34
N PHE A 93 11.33 -1.68 3.12
CA PHE A 93 12.11 -2.84 2.68
C PHE A 93 13.59 -2.64 3.02
N ASN A 94 14.34 -3.73 3.15
CA ASN A 94 15.73 -3.75 3.63
C ASN A 94 16.80 -3.88 2.53
N GLN A 95 16.40 -4.17 1.29
CA GLN A 95 17.32 -4.39 0.17
C GLN A 95 16.72 -3.95 -1.18
N GLN A 96 17.50 -3.99 -2.25
CA GLN A 96 17.04 -3.72 -3.61
C GLN A 96 16.57 -2.28 -3.91
N MET A 97 16.94 -1.30 -3.09
CA MET A 97 16.61 0.14 -3.25
C MET A 97 16.75 0.64 -4.71
N TYR A 98 17.87 0.35 -5.37
CA TYR A 98 18.10 0.80 -6.75
C TYR A 98 17.09 0.22 -7.76
N LYS A 99 16.64 -1.02 -7.54
CA LYS A 99 15.64 -1.68 -8.40
C LYS A 99 14.25 -1.14 -8.12
N VAL A 100 13.91 -0.94 -6.85
CA VAL A 100 12.63 -0.33 -6.46
C VAL A 100 12.49 1.06 -7.07
N LYS A 101 13.52 1.91 -6.94
CA LYS A 101 13.54 3.23 -7.60
C LYS A 101 13.35 3.14 -9.11
N ALA A 102 14.07 2.23 -9.76
CA ALA A 102 13.92 2.02 -11.21
C ALA A 102 12.49 1.61 -11.59
N ILE A 103 11.83 0.76 -10.79
CA ILE A 103 10.42 0.38 -11.00
C ILE A 103 9.50 1.61 -10.84
N ILE A 104 9.69 2.42 -9.80
CA ILE A 104 8.84 3.60 -9.56
C ILE A 104 8.97 4.61 -10.70
N GLU A 105 10.21 4.88 -11.15
CA GLU A 105 10.49 5.78 -12.27
C GLU A 105 9.92 5.26 -13.60
N GLN A 106 10.04 3.96 -13.87
CA GLN A 106 9.47 3.31 -15.06
C GLN A 106 7.94 3.44 -15.10
N ASN A 107 7.29 3.48 -13.94
CA ASN A 107 5.85 3.67 -13.82
C ASN A 107 5.44 5.16 -13.72
N ASN A 108 6.36 6.10 -13.97
CA ASN A 108 6.11 7.54 -13.96
C ASN A 108 5.51 8.05 -12.65
N LEU A 109 5.99 7.53 -11.53
CA LEU A 109 5.66 8.00 -10.19
C LEU A 109 6.84 8.77 -9.60
N PHE A 110 6.52 9.74 -8.74
CA PHE A 110 7.51 10.44 -7.94
C PHE A 110 7.95 9.54 -6.78
N TRP A 111 9.22 9.63 -6.39
CA TRP A 111 9.74 8.99 -5.19
C TRP A 111 10.67 9.95 -4.47
N GLU A 112 10.72 9.80 -3.16
CA GLU A 112 11.72 10.40 -2.30
C GLU A 112 12.16 9.38 -1.25
N GLU A 113 13.41 9.48 -0.82
CA GLU A 113 13.90 8.68 0.30
C GLU A 113 13.47 9.34 1.59
N ASN A 114 12.74 8.60 2.41
CA ASN A 114 12.40 9.06 3.73
C ASN A 114 13.55 8.71 4.70
N THR A 115 14.29 9.72 5.14
CA THR A 115 15.36 9.57 6.15
C THR A 115 14.86 9.77 7.58
N TYR A 116 13.60 10.16 7.76
CA TYR A 116 12.95 10.34 9.05
C TYR A 116 12.01 9.17 9.30
N GLY A 117 12.38 8.28 10.21
CA GLY A 117 11.52 7.16 10.58
C GLY A 117 10.20 7.68 11.15
N TYR A 118 9.09 7.45 10.46
CA TYR A 118 7.72 7.74 10.94
C TYR A 118 7.32 6.86 12.15
N PHE A 119 8.28 6.29 12.87
CA PHE A 119 8.07 5.60 14.14
C PHE A 119 8.37 6.47 15.38
N ASP A 120 8.92 7.69 15.23
CA ASP A 120 9.32 8.52 16.38
C ASP A 120 8.34 9.65 16.76
N GLU A 121 7.17 9.77 16.14
CA GLU A 121 6.11 10.69 16.61
C GLU A 121 4.77 9.97 16.80
N GLN A 122 4.72 9.03 17.75
CA GLN A 122 3.50 8.89 18.57
C GLN A 122 3.65 9.80 19.79
N ASP A 123 3.53 11.11 19.57
CA ASP A 123 3.23 12.03 20.64
C ASP A 123 1.76 11.81 21.01
N TYR A 124 1.51 10.88 21.93
CA TYR A 124 0.25 10.85 22.67
C TYR A 124 0.17 12.15 23.46
N GLY A 125 -0.36 13.18 22.81
CA GLY A 125 -0.87 14.37 23.47
C GLY A 125 -2.08 13.98 24.32
N ASP A 126 -1.82 13.46 25.51
CA ASP A 126 -2.79 13.45 26.60
C ASP A 126 -3.13 14.90 26.93
N GLY A 127 -4.30 15.35 26.48
CA GLY A 127 -5.00 16.55 26.93
C GLY A 127 -6.23 16.18 27.75
#